data_AF-S9SAZ9-F1
#
_entry.id   AF-S9SAZ9-F1
#
_cell.length_a   1.000
_cell.length_b   1.000
_cell.length_c   1.000
_cell.angle_alpha   90.00
_cell.angle_beta   90.00
_cell.angle_gamma   90.00
#
_symmetry.space_group_name_H-M   'P 1'
#
loop_
_entity.id
_entity.type
_entity.pdbx_description
1 polymer ?
#
loop_
_entity_poly.entity_id
_entity_poly.type
_entity_poly.pdbx_seq_one_letter_code
_entity_poly.pdbx_strand_id
1 'polypeptide(L)'
;MLHSLDYHDRYGDNLTKELPRIPCVKTYADFRAFSDAGRRLGDLHVNYETVEPYPVTYKQGTAALWNVGDPKAFYRVNKMKFGGKARDKDKTTVIYNANITMTDIPLEAYDYVVNGKPALEWVMERQVVKTDRASGIVNDANDYANDTMGDPAYPLDLFRRVITVSLETIKIVRGLPKLDLPA
;
A
#
# COMPACT_ATOMS: atom_id res chain seq x y z
N MET A 1 -19.17 -4.65 -0.51
CA MET A 1 -19.42 -6.06 -0.12
C MET A 1 -18.12 -6.84 0.09
N LEU A 2 -17.26 -7.02 -0.92
CA LEU A 2 -16.01 -7.81 -0.82
C LEU A 2 -14.91 -7.22 0.09
N HIS A 3 -15.19 -6.12 0.78
CA HIS A 3 -14.34 -5.55 1.83
C HIS A 3 -14.98 -5.68 3.23
N SER A 4 -16.15 -6.30 3.33
CA SER A 4 -16.83 -6.54 4.61
C SER A 4 -16.17 -7.70 5.33
N LEU A 5 -15.73 -7.47 6.57
CA LEU A 5 -15.17 -8.52 7.43
C LEU A 5 -16.23 -9.60 7.72
N ASP A 6 -17.47 -9.22 8.04
CA ASP A 6 -18.57 -10.15 8.22
C ASP A 6 -18.80 -11.06 7.00
N TYR A 7 -18.63 -10.53 5.77
CA TYR A 7 -18.74 -11.32 4.55
C TYR A 7 -17.60 -12.35 4.43
N HIS A 8 -16.36 -11.94 4.74
CA HIS A 8 -15.22 -12.85 4.75
C HIS A 8 -15.36 -13.93 5.81
N ASP A 9 -15.77 -13.57 7.02
CA ASP A 9 -15.93 -14.50 8.14
C ASP A 9 -17.06 -15.50 7.88
N ARG A 10 -18.19 -15.03 7.34
CA ARG A 10 -19.36 -15.89 7.07
C ARG A 10 -19.15 -16.85 5.90
N TYR A 11 -18.38 -16.45 4.89
CA TYR A 11 -18.24 -17.21 3.63
C TYR A 11 -16.79 -17.67 3.34
N GLY A 12 -15.88 -17.62 4.31
CA GLY A 12 -14.46 -17.94 4.11
C GLY A 12 -14.21 -19.30 3.46
N ASP A 13 -14.93 -20.34 3.88
CA ASP A 13 -14.83 -21.69 3.31
C ASP A 13 -15.22 -21.75 1.81
N ASN A 14 -16.21 -20.94 1.40
CA ASN A 14 -16.65 -20.84 0.01
C ASN A 14 -15.70 -20.00 -0.82
N LEU A 15 -15.23 -18.86 -0.29
CA LEU A 15 -14.34 -17.93 -1.00
C LEU A 15 -13.01 -18.56 -1.41
N THR A 16 -12.60 -19.66 -0.76
CA THR A 16 -11.40 -20.42 -1.14
C THR A 16 -11.63 -21.45 -2.25
N LYS A 17 -12.89 -21.79 -2.56
CA LYS A 17 -13.26 -22.93 -3.43
C LYS A 17 -14.09 -22.53 -4.66
N GLU A 18 -14.78 -21.40 -4.61
CA GLU A 18 -15.65 -20.93 -5.68
C GLU A 18 -15.63 -19.41 -5.87
N LEU A 19 -16.18 -18.94 -6.99
CA LEU A 19 -16.32 -17.50 -7.26
C LEU A 19 -17.23 -16.84 -6.21
N PRO A 20 -16.89 -15.62 -5.72
CA PRO A 20 -17.72 -14.91 -4.76
C PRO A 20 -19.12 -14.63 -5.30
N ARG A 21 -20.14 -14.85 -4.47
CA ARG A 21 -21.54 -14.50 -4.76
C ARG A 21 -21.97 -13.36 -3.84
N ILE A 22 -22.62 -12.35 -4.41
CA ILE A 22 -23.01 -11.14 -3.67
C ILE A 22 -24.45 -11.31 -3.15
N PRO A 23 -24.67 -11.36 -1.82
CA PRO A 23 -26.02 -11.46 -1.27
C PRO A 23 -26.74 -10.11 -1.37
N CYS A 24 -28.07 -10.18 -1.42
CA CYS A 24 -28.90 -9.00 -1.23
C CYS A 24 -28.93 -8.63 0.26
N VAL A 25 -28.60 -7.38 0.58
CA VAL A 25 -28.69 -6.87 1.96
C VAL A 25 -30.13 -6.52 2.30
N LYS A 26 -30.46 -6.54 3.59
CA LYS A 26 -31.84 -6.41 4.06
C LYS A 26 -32.48 -5.05 3.79
N THR A 27 -31.72 -3.97 3.93
CA THR A 27 -32.24 -2.61 3.79
C THR A 27 -31.58 -1.86 2.64
N TYR A 28 -32.32 -0.93 2.02
CA TYR A 28 -31.77 -0.02 1.02
C TYR A 28 -30.67 0.87 1.61
N ALA A 29 -30.78 1.24 2.89
CA ALA A 29 -29.75 2.03 3.57
C ALA A 29 -28.41 1.30 3.61
N ASP A 30 -28.41 0.01 3.96
CA ASP A 30 -27.19 -0.82 3.93
C ASP A 30 -26.65 -0.96 2.52
N PHE A 31 -27.52 -1.18 1.53
CA PHE A 31 -27.12 -1.25 0.13
C PHE A 31 -26.39 0.04 -0.30
N ARG A 32 -26.95 1.19 0.03
CA ARG A 32 -26.34 2.49 -0.26
C ARG A 32 -25.02 2.69 0.45
N ALA A 33 -24.93 2.34 1.73
CA ALA A 33 -23.67 2.40 2.48
C ALA A 33 -22.58 1.55 1.83
N PHE A 34 -22.87 0.30 1.43
CA PHE A 34 -21.91 -0.54 0.73
C PHE A 34 -21.56 -0.02 -0.67
N SER A 35 -22.53 0.51 -1.40
CA SER A 35 -22.32 1.09 -2.74
C SER A 35 -21.42 2.33 -2.67
N ASP A 36 -21.71 3.26 -1.76
CA ASP A 36 -20.97 4.51 -1.61
C ASP A 36 -19.54 4.24 -1.09
N ALA A 37 -19.38 3.31 -0.14
CA ALA A 37 -18.06 2.82 0.28
C ALA A 37 -17.30 2.15 -0.87
N GLY A 38 -17.97 1.33 -1.69
CA GLY A 38 -17.38 0.71 -2.87
C GLY A 38 -16.90 1.74 -3.90
N ARG A 39 -17.66 2.82 -4.11
CA ARG A 39 -17.25 3.93 -4.99
C ARG A 39 -16.01 4.64 -4.45
N ARG A 40 -15.96 4.92 -3.15
CA ARG A 40 -14.79 5.54 -2.50
C ARG A 40 -13.54 4.66 -2.57
N LEU A 41 -13.68 3.36 -2.32
CA LEU A 41 -12.59 2.39 -2.44
C LEU A 41 -12.11 2.26 -3.89
N GLY A 42 -13.03 2.16 -4.85
CA GLY A 42 -12.69 2.08 -6.27
C GLY A 42 -11.92 3.31 -6.75
N ASP A 43 -12.38 4.51 -6.39
CA ASP A 43 -11.69 5.77 -6.69
C ASP A 43 -10.28 5.79 -6.06
N LEU A 44 -10.18 5.48 -4.77
CA LEU A 44 -8.91 5.45 -4.04
C LEU A 44 -7.91 4.45 -4.64
N HIS A 45 -8.35 3.25 -5.01
CA HIS A 45 -7.47 2.18 -5.47
C HIS A 45 -7.08 2.31 -6.94
N VAL A 46 -7.94 2.86 -7.80
CA VAL A 46 -7.56 3.17 -9.19
C VAL A 46 -6.57 4.33 -9.23
N ASN A 47 -6.71 5.30 -8.32
CA ASN A 47 -5.88 6.49 -8.23
C ASN A 47 -4.76 6.36 -7.17
N TYR A 48 -4.37 5.15 -6.78
CA TYR A 48 -3.40 4.92 -5.69
C TYR A 48 -2.05 5.62 -5.91
N GLU A 49 -1.68 5.88 -7.16
CA GLU A 49 -0.45 6.56 -7.53
C GLU A 49 -0.57 8.08 -7.53
N THR A 50 -1.76 8.65 -7.40
CA THR A 50 -2.00 10.11 -7.47
C THR A 50 -2.57 10.70 -6.20
N VAL A 51 -2.88 9.87 -5.19
CA VAL A 51 -3.25 10.37 -3.86
C VAL A 51 -2.13 11.21 -3.24
N GLU A 52 -2.50 12.06 -2.28
CA GLU A 52 -1.53 12.82 -1.51
C GLU A 52 -0.61 11.86 -0.72
N PRO A 53 0.73 11.96 -0.87
CA PRO A 53 1.66 11.15 -0.12
C PRO A 53 1.55 11.38 1.39
N TYR A 54 1.58 10.30 2.18
CA TYR A 54 1.57 10.43 3.64
C TYR A 54 2.77 11.28 4.12
N PRO A 55 2.57 12.19 5.08
CA PRO A 55 3.64 13.04 5.63
C PRO A 55 4.49 12.25 6.63
N VAL A 56 5.43 11.47 6.11
CA VAL A 56 6.40 10.72 6.93
C VAL A 56 7.44 11.65 7.55
N THR A 57 7.96 11.25 8.71
CA THR A 57 9.16 11.87 9.29
C THR A 57 10.40 11.24 8.66
N TYR A 58 11.41 12.06 8.36
CA TYR A 58 12.68 11.58 7.85
C TYR A 58 13.77 11.74 8.90
N LYS A 59 14.58 10.70 9.07
CA LYS A 59 15.72 10.71 10.01
C LYS A 59 16.73 11.82 9.69
N GLN A 60 16.86 12.17 8.41
CA GLN A 60 17.78 13.20 7.91
C GLN A 60 17.25 14.64 8.07
N GLY A 61 16.08 14.82 8.69
CA GLY A 61 15.44 16.13 8.84
C GLY A 61 14.56 16.50 7.66
N THR A 62 14.21 17.79 7.56
CA THR A 62 13.24 18.31 6.58
C THR A 62 13.70 18.12 5.14
N ALA A 63 12.90 17.43 4.32
CA ALA A 63 13.23 17.12 2.93
C ALA A 63 13.56 18.35 2.06
N ALA A 64 12.88 19.47 2.30
CA ALA A 64 13.14 20.73 1.59
C ALA A 64 14.55 21.33 1.83
N LEU A 65 15.28 20.84 2.83
CA LEU A 65 16.64 21.28 3.17
C LEU A 65 17.72 20.30 2.71
N TRP A 66 17.36 19.22 2.01
CA TRP A 66 18.33 18.24 1.55
C TRP A 66 19.18 18.79 0.40
N ASN A 67 20.48 18.52 0.46
CA ASN A 67 21.39 18.80 -0.66
C ASN A 67 21.30 17.68 -1.70
N VAL A 68 20.36 17.82 -2.63
CA VAL A 68 20.15 16.85 -3.72
C VAL A 68 20.97 17.30 -4.93
N GLY A 69 22.21 16.79 -5.05
CA GLY A 69 23.07 17.08 -6.20
C GLY A 69 22.60 16.39 -7.48
N ASP A 70 22.60 15.06 -7.49
CA ASP A 70 22.03 14.25 -8.56
C ASP A 70 20.75 13.54 -8.06
N PRO A 71 19.55 13.97 -8.51
CA PRO A 71 18.29 13.35 -8.11
C PRO A 71 18.21 11.86 -8.43
N LYS A 72 18.74 11.41 -9.57
CA LYS A 72 18.68 9.99 -9.96
C LYS A 72 19.50 9.14 -9.00
N ALA A 73 20.69 9.59 -8.63
CA ALA A 73 21.52 8.91 -7.63
C ALA A 73 20.94 9.03 -6.21
N PHE A 74 20.40 10.20 -5.85
CA PHE A 74 19.90 10.47 -4.51
C PHE A 74 18.67 9.61 -4.17
N TYR A 75 17.72 9.51 -5.09
CA TYR A 75 16.48 8.75 -4.92
C TYR A 75 16.57 7.31 -5.41
N ARG A 76 17.72 6.85 -5.91
CA ARG A 76 17.87 5.46 -6.37
C ARG A 76 17.51 4.47 -5.26
N VAL A 77 16.52 3.61 -5.51
CA VAL A 77 16.19 2.48 -4.65
C VAL A 77 16.93 1.23 -5.12
N ASN A 78 17.63 0.55 -4.21
CA ASN A 78 18.15 -0.80 -4.48
C ASN A 78 17.20 -1.85 -3.88
N LYS A 79 16.91 -1.73 -2.58
CA LYS A 79 15.96 -2.57 -1.85
C LYS A 79 15.60 -1.91 -0.52
N MET A 80 14.33 -1.58 -0.34
CA MET A 80 13.83 -1.06 0.94
C MET A 80 13.92 -2.13 2.03
N LYS A 81 14.18 -1.69 3.27
CA LYS A 81 14.28 -2.58 4.43
C LYS A 81 13.60 -1.96 5.64
N PHE A 82 12.99 -2.80 6.46
CA PHE A 82 12.58 -2.36 7.80
C PHE A 82 13.79 -2.08 8.68
N GLY A 83 13.62 -1.18 9.66
CA GLY A 83 14.56 -0.97 10.74
C GLY A 83 14.63 -2.18 11.69
N GLY A 84 15.39 -2.02 12.78
CA GLY A 84 15.54 -3.07 13.79
C GLY A 84 16.45 -4.22 13.36
N LYS A 85 16.26 -5.39 13.99
CA LYS A 85 17.08 -6.60 13.76
C LYS A 85 16.32 -7.57 12.85
N ALA A 86 17.04 -8.49 12.21
CA ALA A 86 16.43 -9.45 11.27
C ALA A 86 15.27 -10.27 11.87
N ARG A 87 15.36 -10.61 13.16
CA ARG A 87 14.33 -11.37 13.90
C ARG A 87 13.29 -10.48 14.59
N ASP A 88 13.52 -9.18 14.66
CA ASP A 88 12.71 -8.21 15.38
C ASP A 88 12.71 -6.90 14.57
N LYS A 89 11.89 -6.92 13.52
CA LYS A 89 11.85 -5.84 12.53
C LYS A 89 10.99 -4.71 13.07
N ASP A 90 11.55 -3.50 13.06
CA ASP A 90 10.81 -2.29 13.36
C ASP A 90 10.08 -1.80 12.11
N LYS A 91 8.76 -2.01 12.06
CA LYS A 91 7.89 -1.57 10.96
C LYS A 91 7.57 -0.07 11.00
N THR A 92 7.91 0.64 12.07
CA THR A 92 7.77 2.10 12.13
C THR A 92 8.89 2.81 11.36
N THR A 93 9.98 2.09 11.06
CA THR A 93 11.13 2.61 10.32
C THR A 93 11.32 1.87 9.00
N VAL A 94 11.41 2.60 7.90
CA VAL A 94 11.79 2.06 6.58
C VAL A 94 13.05 2.77 6.07
N ILE A 95 14.11 1.98 5.91
CA ILE A 95 15.35 2.38 5.26
C ILE A 95 15.11 2.25 3.75
N TYR A 96 14.96 3.38 3.07
CA TYR A 96 14.73 3.44 1.63
C TYR A 96 16.03 3.20 0.87
N ASN A 97 17.06 3.98 1.19
CA ASN A 97 18.43 3.82 0.68
C ASN A 97 19.45 4.42 1.67
N ALA A 98 20.70 4.66 1.24
CA ALA A 98 21.74 5.25 2.09
C ALA A 98 21.47 6.71 2.49
N ASN A 99 20.65 7.42 1.71
CA ASN A 99 20.36 8.84 1.88
C ASN A 99 19.08 9.07 2.67
N ILE A 100 18.09 8.18 2.56
CA ILE A 100 16.72 8.42 3.02
C ILE A 100 16.28 7.31 3.96
N THR A 101 15.79 7.69 5.14
CA THR A 101 15.15 6.79 6.10
C THR A 101 13.88 7.43 6.63
N MET A 102 12.74 6.77 6.40
CA MET A 102 11.44 7.16 6.91
C MET A 102 11.24 6.55 8.30
N THR A 103 10.73 7.36 9.24
CA THR A 103 10.39 6.96 10.62
C THR A 103 8.93 7.27 10.91
N ASP A 104 8.45 6.78 12.05
CA ASP A 104 7.11 7.07 12.57
C ASP A 104 5.98 6.63 11.62
N ILE A 105 6.23 5.59 10.81
CA ILE A 105 5.20 4.99 9.94
C ILE A 105 4.13 4.34 10.84
N PRO A 106 2.84 4.72 10.69
CA PRO A 106 1.77 4.13 11.49
C PRO A 106 1.68 2.62 11.28
N LEU A 107 1.73 1.83 12.36
CA LEU A 107 1.65 0.37 12.27
C LEU A 107 0.33 -0.11 11.66
N GLU A 108 -0.75 0.64 11.89
CA GLU A 108 -2.07 0.40 11.31
C GLU A 108 -2.03 0.37 9.77
N ALA A 109 -1.12 1.10 9.11
CA ALA A 109 -1.02 1.07 7.66
C ALA A 109 -0.68 -0.33 7.11
N TYR A 110 -0.07 -1.20 7.92
CA TYR A 110 0.22 -2.59 7.53
C TYR A 110 -0.97 -3.54 7.67
N ASP A 111 -2.09 -3.11 8.28
CA ASP A 111 -3.29 -3.95 8.44
C ASP A 111 -4.05 -4.11 7.11
N TYR A 112 -3.81 -3.23 6.13
CA TYR A 112 -4.37 -3.38 4.80
C TYR A 112 -3.58 -4.43 4.01
N VAL A 113 -4.15 -5.64 3.96
CA VAL A 113 -3.54 -6.83 3.36
C VAL A 113 -4.21 -7.16 2.03
N VAL A 114 -3.40 -7.37 1.00
CA VAL A 114 -3.82 -7.85 -0.32
C VAL A 114 -3.03 -9.10 -0.67
N ASN A 115 -3.72 -10.19 -1.00
CA ASN A 115 -3.08 -11.47 -1.35
C ASN A 115 -2.11 -11.99 -0.26
N GLY A 116 -2.50 -11.87 1.01
CA GLY A 116 -1.73 -12.37 2.16
C GLY A 116 -0.52 -11.53 2.56
N LYS A 117 -0.31 -10.36 1.95
CA LYS A 117 0.77 -9.43 2.30
C LYS A 117 0.29 -7.98 2.45
N PRO A 118 0.80 -7.20 3.42
CA PRO A 118 0.49 -5.78 3.52
C PRO A 118 0.79 -5.02 2.22
N ALA A 119 -0.05 -4.07 1.83
CA ALA A 119 0.14 -3.27 0.62
C ALA A 119 1.51 -2.57 0.57
N LEU A 120 1.98 -2.05 1.72
CA LEU A 120 3.31 -1.43 1.83
C LEU A 120 4.44 -2.42 1.51
N GLU A 121 4.31 -3.68 1.96
CA GLU A 121 5.31 -4.71 1.70
C GLU A 121 5.32 -5.14 0.23
N TRP A 122 4.20 -5.03 -0.49
CA TRP A 122 4.19 -5.18 -1.95
C TRP A 122 5.02 -4.10 -2.65
N VAL A 123 4.91 -2.84 -2.21
CA VAL A 123 5.75 -1.76 -2.75
C VAL A 123 7.23 -2.06 -2.48
N MET A 124 7.59 -2.44 -1.26
CA MET A 124 8.98 -2.79 -0.91
C MET A 124 9.53 -3.98 -1.71
N GLU A 125 8.68 -4.94 -2.07
CA GLU A 125 9.07 -6.10 -2.87
C GLU A 125 9.22 -5.78 -4.36
N ARG A 126 8.38 -4.88 -4.89
CA ARG A 126 8.33 -4.56 -6.32
C ARG A 126 9.24 -3.40 -6.70
N GLN A 127 9.40 -2.41 -5.84
CA GLN A 127 10.30 -1.26 -6.01
C GLN A 127 11.72 -1.63 -5.57
N VAL A 128 12.37 -2.47 -6.39
CA VAL A 128 13.67 -3.08 -6.11
C VAL A 128 14.48 -3.21 -7.40
N VAL A 129 15.81 -3.26 -7.28
CA VAL A 129 16.69 -3.74 -8.36
C VAL A 129 16.87 -5.24 -8.17
N LYS A 130 16.43 -6.03 -9.15
CA LYS A 130 16.52 -7.49 -9.10
C LYS A 130 16.92 -8.07 -10.44
N THR A 131 17.95 -8.91 -10.42
CA THR A 131 18.35 -9.73 -11.57
C THR A 131 17.71 -11.10 -11.47
N ASP A 132 17.01 -11.53 -12.53
CA ASP A 132 16.59 -12.91 -12.66
C ASP A 132 17.81 -13.81 -12.93
N ARG A 133 17.96 -14.89 -12.16
CA ARG A 133 19.17 -15.72 -12.21
C ARG A 133 19.25 -16.58 -13.47
N ALA A 134 18.10 -16.98 -14.01
CA ALA A 134 18.06 -17.89 -15.16
C ALA A 134 18.30 -17.14 -16.47
N SER A 135 17.63 -16.00 -16.65
CA SER A 135 17.73 -15.18 -17.86
C SER A 135 18.84 -14.13 -17.80
N GLY A 136 19.30 -13.74 -16.61
CA GLY A 136 20.23 -12.62 -16.43
C GLY A 136 19.58 -11.23 -16.60
N ILE A 137 18.26 -11.17 -16.87
CA ILE A 137 17.55 -9.92 -17.09
C ILE A 137 17.47 -9.14 -15.77
N VAL A 138 17.91 -7.88 -15.81
CA VAL A 138 17.79 -6.94 -14.70
C VAL A 138 16.45 -6.23 -14.80
N ASN A 139 15.66 -6.33 -13.75
CA ASN A 139 14.49 -5.49 -13.51
C ASN A 139 14.90 -4.40 -12.52
N ASP A 140 15.04 -3.17 -13.02
CA ASP A 140 15.36 -1.98 -12.23
C ASP A 140 14.14 -1.07 -12.15
N ALA A 141 13.50 -1.00 -10.98
CA ALA A 141 12.33 -0.17 -10.77
C ALA A 141 12.60 1.35 -10.98
N ASN A 142 13.87 1.78 -10.90
CA ASN A 142 14.24 3.17 -11.14
C ASN A 142 14.12 3.55 -12.63
N ASP A 143 14.17 2.59 -13.56
CA ASP A 143 14.03 2.89 -15.00
C ASP A 143 12.62 3.42 -15.29
N TYR A 144 11.59 2.82 -14.70
CA TYR A 144 10.22 3.32 -14.80
C TYR A 144 10.08 4.74 -14.22
N ALA A 145 10.64 4.96 -13.03
CA ALA A 145 10.63 6.26 -12.36
C ALA A 145 11.30 7.35 -13.23
N ASN A 146 12.46 7.05 -13.80
CA ASN A 146 13.23 8.02 -14.57
C ASN A 146 12.70 8.23 -15.99
N ASP A 147 12.33 7.17 -16.68
CA ASP A 147 12.11 7.20 -18.13
C ASP A 147 10.62 7.30 -18.49
N THR A 148 9.74 6.73 -17.65
CA THR A 148 8.28 6.78 -17.87
C THR A 148 7.63 7.89 -17.04
N MET A 149 7.95 7.97 -15.75
CA MET A 149 7.36 8.97 -14.86
C MET A 149 8.08 10.31 -14.92
N GLY A 150 9.35 10.34 -15.34
CA GLY A 150 10.17 11.55 -15.33
C GLY A 150 10.46 12.08 -13.92
N ASP A 151 10.29 11.24 -12.89
CA ASP A 151 10.38 11.59 -11.48
C ASP A 151 11.22 10.54 -10.73
N PRO A 152 12.51 10.85 -10.43
CA PRO A 152 13.38 9.95 -9.68
C PRO A 152 12.85 9.61 -8.28
N ALA A 153 12.03 10.46 -7.66
CA ALA A 153 11.46 10.25 -6.33
C ALA A 153 10.21 9.36 -6.36
N TYR A 154 9.69 8.99 -7.54
CA TYR A 154 8.48 8.20 -7.71
C TYR A 154 8.40 6.95 -6.79
N PRO A 155 9.44 6.10 -6.64
CA PRO A 155 9.33 4.92 -5.77
C PRO A 155 9.17 5.26 -4.29
N LEU A 156 9.78 6.37 -3.83
CA LEU A 156 9.64 6.88 -2.46
C LEU A 156 8.22 7.41 -2.25
N ASP A 157 7.73 8.22 -3.17
CA ASP A 157 6.41 8.82 -3.09
C ASP A 157 5.32 7.78 -3.25
N LEU A 158 5.50 6.77 -4.10
CA LEU A 158 4.60 5.62 -4.20
C LEU A 158 4.45 4.91 -2.86
N PHE A 159 5.55 4.67 -2.13
CA PHE A 159 5.48 4.08 -0.80
C PHE A 159 4.65 4.94 0.15
N ARG A 160 4.90 6.26 0.18
CA ARG A 160 4.14 7.22 1.00
C ARG A 160 2.67 7.30 0.63
N ARG A 161 2.34 7.25 -0.66
CA ARG A 161 0.96 7.22 -1.17
C ARG A 161 0.25 5.95 -0.73
N VAL A 162 0.93 4.80 -0.77
CA VAL A 162 0.37 3.53 -0.32
C VAL A 162 0.15 3.49 1.21
N ILE A 163 0.90 4.26 2.01
CA ILE A 163 0.55 4.49 3.43
C ILE A 163 -0.83 5.17 3.51
N THR A 164 -1.04 6.27 2.78
CA THR A 164 -2.33 6.99 2.73
C THR A 164 -3.46 6.07 2.28
N VAL A 165 -3.27 5.33 1.18
CA VAL A 165 -4.26 4.39 0.64
C VAL A 165 -4.64 3.34 1.68
N SER A 166 -3.65 2.80 2.39
CA SER A 166 -3.89 1.75 3.40
C SER A 166 -4.73 2.28 4.56
N LEU A 167 -4.35 3.43 5.13
CA LEU A 167 -5.07 4.06 6.23
C LEU A 167 -6.51 4.45 5.83
N GLU A 168 -6.69 5.09 4.68
CA GLU A 168 -8.02 5.47 4.20
C GLU A 168 -8.87 4.25 3.83
N THR A 169 -8.27 3.18 3.30
CA THR A 169 -8.97 1.91 3.06
C THR A 169 -9.49 1.33 4.37
N ILE A 170 -8.64 1.20 5.38
CA ILE A 170 -9.02 0.67 6.69
C ILE A 170 -10.14 1.50 7.30
N LYS A 171 -10.05 2.83 7.23
CA LYS A 171 -11.09 3.75 7.70
C LYS A 171 -12.44 3.51 7.00
N ILE A 172 -12.44 3.31 5.68
CA ILE A 172 -13.66 2.99 4.94
C ILE A 172 -14.21 1.63 5.35
N VAL A 173 -13.35 0.60 5.43
CA VAL A 173 -13.74 -0.76 5.79
C VAL A 173 -14.33 -0.83 7.18
N ARG A 174 -13.70 -0.21 8.18
CA ARG A 174 -14.20 -0.15 9.56
C ARG A 174 -15.49 0.65 9.70
N GLY A 175 -15.80 1.53 8.73
CA GLY A 175 -17.05 2.27 8.66
C GLY A 175 -18.20 1.55 7.93
N LEU A 176 -17.98 0.32 7.43
CA LEU A 176 -19.04 -0.46 6.79
C LEU A 176 -20.11 -0.90 7.81
N PRO A 177 -21.39 -0.94 7.41
CA PRO A 177 -22.44 -1.48 8.27
C PRO A 177 -22.24 -2.99 8.45
N LYS A 178 -22.81 -3.51 9.54
CA LYS A 178 -22.89 -4.96 9.80
C LYS A 178 -23.63 -5.65 8.65
N LEU A 179 -23.21 -6.86 8.28
CA LEU A 179 -23.87 -7.62 7.22
C LEU A 179 -25.17 -8.28 7.73
N ASP A 180 -26.29 -7.56 7.60
CA ASP A 180 -27.64 -8.07 7.82
C ASP A 180 -28.30 -8.53 6.51
N LEU A 181 -28.79 -9.77 6.52
CA LEU A 181 -29.38 -10.43 5.35
C LEU A 181 -30.88 -10.70 5.61
N PRO A 182 -31.72 -10.72 4.56
CA PRO A 182 -33.09 -11.20 4.66
C PRO A 182 -33.14 -12.62 5.25
N ALA A 183 -34.23 -12.91 5.98
CA ALA A 183 -34.53 -14.24 6.53
C ALA A 183 -34.91 -15.24 5.43
#